data_AF-A0A538SBC9-F1
#
_entry.id   AF-A0A538SBC9-F1
#
_cell.length_a   1.000
_cell.length_b   1.000
_cell.length_c   1.000
_cell.angle_alpha   90.00
_cell.angle_beta   90.00
_cell.angle_gamma   90.00
#
_symmetry.space_group_name_H-M   'P 1'
#
loop_
_entity.id
_entity.type
_entity.pdbx_description
1 polymer ?
#
loop_
_entity_poly.entity_id
_entity_poly.type
_entity_poly.pdbx_seq_one_letter_code
_entity_poly.pdbx_strand_id
1 'polypeptide(L)'
;MSRPRKGSDLIFFGAERWAALERLGTLKRSIKPNGAVWVVWPKDRRELTGNDVREAALAHGLVDVKVVAFSATHSGLKLVIPVARRKPV
;
A
#
# COMPACT_ATOMS: atom_id res chain seq x y z
N MET A 1 9.04 -14.58 -0.20
CA MET A 1 7.84 -13.77 -0.52
C MET A 1 7.60 -13.80 -2.02
N SER A 2 6.37 -14.02 -2.48
CA SER A 2 6.04 -14.11 -3.91
C SER A 2 6.03 -12.73 -4.57
N ARG A 3 6.36 -12.70 -5.87
CA ARG A 3 6.30 -11.48 -6.68
C ARG A 3 4.86 -11.28 -7.17
N PRO A 4 4.23 -10.11 -6.96
CA PRO A 4 2.90 -9.86 -7.50
C PRO A 4 2.92 -9.88 -9.05
N ARG A 5 1.85 -10.40 -9.65
CA ARG A 5 1.67 -10.41 -11.11
C ARG A 5 1.48 -8.97 -11.60
N LYS A 6 2.02 -8.64 -12.77
CA LYS A 6 1.74 -7.36 -13.44
C LYS A 6 0.24 -7.27 -13.77
N GLY A 7 -0.33 -6.07 -13.69
CA GLY A 7 -1.75 -5.85 -13.97
C GLY A 7 -2.67 -6.40 -12.88
N SER A 8 -2.19 -6.50 -11.63
CA SER A 8 -3.04 -6.88 -10.50
C SER A 8 -4.11 -5.81 -10.22
N ASP A 9 -5.34 -6.23 -9.93
CA ASP A 9 -6.39 -5.32 -9.46
C ASP A 9 -6.14 -4.91 -8.01
N LEU A 10 -5.76 -5.88 -7.17
CA LEU A 10 -5.47 -5.68 -5.75
C LEU A 10 -4.20 -6.42 -5.35
N ILE A 11 -3.41 -5.80 -4.49
CA ILE A 11 -2.28 -6.44 -3.81
C ILE A 11 -2.43 -6.21 -2.30
N PHE A 12 -2.36 -7.27 -1.49
CA PHE A 12 -2.25 -7.17 -0.04
C PHE A 12 -0.79 -7.36 0.37
N PHE A 13 -0.25 -6.37 1.08
CA PHE A 13 1.14 -6.29 1.45
C PHE A 13 1.28 -6.14 2.97
N GLY A 14 1.74 -7.19 3.62
CA GLY A 14 2.11 -7.16 5.03
C GLY A 14 3.42 -6.40 5.24
N ALA A 15 3.42 -5.41 6.13
CA ALA A 15 4.59 -4.64 6.53
C ALA A 15 4.66 -4.57 8.06
N GLU A 16 5.82 -4.95 8.62
CA GLU A 16 6.04 -4.91 10.08
C GLU A 16 6.99 -3.80 10.51
N ARG A 17 7.67 -3.15 9.55
CA ARG A 17 8.68 -2.11 9.79
C ARG A 17 8.80 -1.16 8.60
N TRP A 18 9.26 0.07 8.85
CA TRP A 18 9.48 1.10 7.83
C TRP A 18 10.22 0.62 6.58
N ALA A 19 11.32 -0.13 6.74
CA ALA A 19 12.15 -0.60 5.62
C ALA A 19 11.37 -1.47 4.60
N ALA A 20 10.24 -2.07 5.00
CA ALA A 20 9.40 -2.82 4.08
C ALA A 20 8.68 -1.90 3.06
N LEU A 21 8.43 -0.64 3.42
CA LEU A 21 7.68 0.32 2.61
C LEU A 21 8.42 0.77 1.35
N GLU A 22 9.75 0.62 1.29
CA GLU A 22 10.56 0.82 0.06
C GLU A 22 10.03 0.00 -1.14
N ARG A 23 9.32 -1.10 -0.86
CA ARG A 23 8.72 -1.94 -1.90
C ARG A 23 7.51 -1.30 -2.59
N LEU A 24 6.91 -0.24 -2.03
CA LEU A 24 5.72 0.41 -2.58
C LEU A 24 5.91 0.86 -4.03
N GLY A 25 7.11 1.33 -4.40
CA GLY A 25 7.43 1.66 -5.79
C GLY A 25 7.30 0.45 -6.74
N THR A 26 7.72 -0.74 -6.31
CA THR A 26 7.59 -1.98 -7.09
C THR A 26 6.14 -2.48 -7.12
N LEU A 27 5.42 -2.38 -6.00
CA LEU A 27 4.02 -2.78 -5.92
C LEU A 27 3.13 -1.88 -6.80
N LYS A 28 3.37 -0.57 -6.80
CA LYS A 28 2.73 0.40 -7.70
C LYS A 28 2.87 0.02 -9.17
N ARG A 29 4.06 -0.43 -9.60
CA ARG A 29 4.29 -0.90 -10.99
C ARG A 29 3.59 -2.21 -11.33
N SER A 30 3.07 -2.92 -10.33
CA SER A 30 2.44 -4.23 -10.49
C SER A 30 0.91 -4.15 -10.54
N ILE A 31 0.30 -3.04 -10.11
CA ILE A 31 -1.15 -2.83 -10.18
C ILE A 31 -1.59 -2.19 -11.51
N LYS A 32 -2.85 -2.39 -11.89
CA LYS A 32 -3.50 -1.62 -12.96
C LYS A 32 -3.57 -0.13 -12.60
N PRO A 33 -3.77 0.80 -13.56
CA PRO A 33 -3.95 2.22 -13.26
C PRO A 33 -5.05 2.50 -12.21
N ASN A 34 -6.15 1.74 -12.24
CA ASN A 34 -7.26 1.81 -11.29
C ASN A 34 -7.20 0.76 -10.17
N GLY A 35 -6.09 0.02 -10.03
CA GLY A 35 -5.88 -0.96 -8.99
C GLY A 35 -5.47 -0.35 -7.65
N ALA A 36 -5.23 -1.21 -6.64
CA ALA A 36 -4.85 -0.77 -5.31
C ALA A 36 -3.82 -1.68 -4.63
N VAL A 37 -3.03 -1.08 -3.74
CA VAL A 37 -2.20 -1.77 -2.75
C VAL A 37 -2.82 -1.55 -1.38
N TRP A 38 -3.08 -2.64 -0.66
CA TRP A 38 -3.42 -2.60 0.76
C TRP A 38 -2.16 -2.87 1.56
N VAL A 39 -1.68 -1.87 2.28
CA VAL A 39 -0.62 -2.09 3.28
C VAL A 39 -1.30 -2.50 4.58
N VAL A 40 -0.87 -3.63 5.14
CA VAL A 40 -1.43 -4.23 6.35
C VAL A 40 -0.32 -4.35 7.38
N TRP A 41 -0.52 -3.82 8.59
CA TRP A 41 0.50 -3.80 9.64
C TRP A 41 -0.08 -4.07 11.04
N PRO A 42 0.72 -4.61 11.99
CA PRO A 42 0.27 -4.85 13.36
C PRO A 42 -0.08 -3.55 14.09
N LYS A 43 -1.14 -3.54 14.90
CA LYS A 43 -1.59 -2.36 15.66
C LYS A 43 -0.74 -2.08 16.91
N ASP A 44 -0.15 -3.12 17.46
CA ASP A 44 0.53 -3.13 18.76
C ASP A 44 2.05 -2.90 18.65
N ARG A 45 2.57 -2.81 17.41
CA ARG A 45 3.97 -2.55 17.12
C ARG A 45 4.19 -1.09 16.78
N ARG A 46 5.14 -0.45 17.48
CA ARG A 46 5.47 0.98 17.29
C ARG A 46 6.41 1.21 16.11
N GLU A 47 6.98 0.14 15.56
CA GLU A 47 7.89 0.12 14.44
C GLU A 47 7.23 0.51 13.12
N LEU A 48 5.90 0.58 13.06
CA LEU A 48 5.19 1.09 11.90
C LEU A 48 3.81 1.63 12.26
N THR A 49 3.58 2.91 12.00
CA THR A 49 2.30 3.60 12.17
C THR A 49 1.60 3.81 10.84
N GLY A 50 0.31 4.15 10.88
CA GLY A 50 -0.42 4.52 9.67
C GLY A 50 0.07 5.81 9.02
N ASN A 51 0.68 6.71 9.79
CA ASN A 51 1.24 7.95 9.24
C ASN A 51 2.48 7.67 8.40
N ASP A 52 3.34 6.77 8.88
CA ASP A 52 4.54 6.29 8.19
C ASP A 52 4.17 5.67 6.83
N VAL A 53 3.11 4.85 6.82
CA VAL A 53 2.57 4.25 5.59
C VAL A 53 2.08 5.33 4.62
N ARG A 54 1.39 6.37 5.12
CA ARG A 54 0.91 7.50 4.30
C ARG A 54 2.07 8.31 3.71
N GLU A 55 3.07 8.65 4.51
CA GLU A 55 4.24 9.41 4.07
C GLU A 55 5.03 8.64 2.99
N ALA A 56 5.28 7.34 3.22
CA ALA A 56 5.92 6.50 2.21
C ALA A 56 5.07 6.36 0.94
N ALA A 57 3.74 6.26 1.08
CA ALA A 57 2.85 6.21 -0.09
C ALA A 57 3.01 7.47 -0.96
N LEU A 58 3.01 8.66 -0.35
CA LEU A 58 3.21 9.93 -1.04
C LEU A 58 4.58 9.99 -1.71
N ALA A 59 5.65 9.58 -1.02
CA ALA A 59 7.00 9.52 -1.57
C ALA A 59 7.10 8.61 -2.82
N HIS A 60 6.31 7.54 -2.87
CA HIS A 60 6.23 6.66 -4.04
C HIS A 60 5.12 7.05 -5.05
N GLY A 61 4.47 8.20 -4.83
CA GLY A 61 3.44 8.75 -5.71
C GLY A 61 2.16 7.93 -5.75
N LEU A 62 1.81 7.30 -4.62
CA LEU A 62 0.49 6.77 -4.30
C LEU A 62 -0.22 7.75 -3.36
N VAL A 63 -1.54 7.64 -3.25
CA VAL A 63 -2.36 8.38 -2.28
C VAL A 63 -3.23 7.39 -1.50
N ASP A 64 -3.46 7.68 -0.22
CA ASP A 64 -4.38 6.91 0.59
C ASP A 64 -5.84 7.26 0.31
N VAL A 65 -6.71 6.26 0.41
CA VAL A 65 -8.15 6.40 0.18
C VAL A 65 -8.95 5.98 1.41
N LYS A 66 -8.52 4.91 2.08
CA LYS A 66 -9.27 4.32 3.18
C LYS A 66 -8.35 3.62 4.16
N VAL A 67 -8.51 3.95 5.45
CA VAL A 67 -7.98 3.18 6.57
C VAL A 67 -9.08 2.30 7.18
N VAL A 68 -8.73 1.10 7.61
CA VAL A 68 -9.63 0.16 8.29
C VAL A 68 -8.92 -0.59 9.42
N ALA A 69 -9.69 -1.03 10.41
CA ALA A 69 -9.30 -2.15 11.25
C ALA A 69 -9.41 -3.44 10.41
N PHE A 70 -8.29 -3.87 9.83
CA PHE A 70 -8.25 -5.01 8.92
C PHE A 70 -8.57 -6.33 9.65
N SER A 71 -8.09 -6.45 10.88
CA SER A 71 -8.44 -7.54 11.81
C SER A 71 -8.38 -7.03 13.26
N ALA A 72 -8.54 -7.92 14.23
CA ALA A 72 -8.30 -7.61 15.64
C ALA A 72 -6.88 -7.05 15.85
N THR A 73 -5.89 -7.66 15.20
CA THR A 73 -4.47 -7.37 15.40
C THR A 73 -3.85 -6.42 14.37
N HIS A 74 -4.48 -6.21 13.22
CA HIS A 74 -3.88 -5.42 12.12
C HIS A 74 -4.75 -4.26 11.65
N SER A 75 -4.08 -3.17 11.27
CA SER A 75 -4.65 -2.06 10.51
C SER A 75 -4.37 -2.25 9.02
N GLY A 76 -5.21 -1.66 8.16
CA GLY A 76 -5.04 -1.68 6.72
C GLY A 76 -5.23 -0.30 6.10
N LEU A 77 -4.35 0.12 5.20
CA LEU A 77 -4.47 1.36 4.41
C LEU A 77 -4.51 1.03 2.92
N LYS A 78 -5.59 1.45 2.27
CA LYS A 78 -5.74 1.35 0.82
C LYS A 78 -5.02 2.51 0.14
N LEU A 79 -4.07 2.17 -0.70
CA LEU A 79 -3.27 3.07 -1.52
C LEU A 79 -3.59 2.89 -3.00
N VAL A 80 -3.70 3.99 -3.73
CA VAL A 80 -3.98 3.98 -5.17
C VAL A 80 -3.06 4.93 -5.93
N ILE A 81 -2.94 4.73 -7.24
CA ILE A 81 -2.38 5.74 -8.13
C ILE A 81 -3.38 6.92 -8.17
N PRO A 82 -2.94 8.17 -7.96
CA PRO A 82 -3.82 9.35 -8.04
C PRO A 82 -4.56 9.39 -9.37
N VAL A 83 -5.85 9.75 -9.36
CA VAL A 83 -6.69 9.76 -10.57
C VAL A 83 -6.04 10.57 -11.70
N ALA A 84 -5.51 11.76 -11.38
CA ALA A 84 -4.80 12.63 -12.33
C ALA A 84 -3.54 11.99 -12.96
N ARG A 85 -3.03 10.88 -12.40
CA ARG A 85 -1.82 10.17 -12.87
C ARG A 85 -2.15 8.80 -13.48
N ARG A 86 -3.43 8.44 -13.62
CA ARG A 86 -3.85 7.18 -14.26
C ARG A 86 -3.83 7.39 -15.78
N LYS A 87 -3.22 6.44 -16.50
CA LYS A 87 -3.38 6.38 -17.96
C LYS A 87 -4.81 5.91 -18.27
N PRO A 88 -5.45 6.43 -19.32
CA PRO A 88 -6.70 5.87 -19.84
C PRO A 88 -6.52 4.37 -20.09
N VAL A 89 -7.52 3.57 -19.70
CA VAL A 89 -7.56 2.13 -19.91
C VAL A 89 -8.33 1.84 -21.18
#